data_AF-A0A1M5WJK0-F1
#
_entry.id   AF-A0A1M5WJK0-F1
#
_cell.length_a   1.000
_cell.length_b   1.000
_cell.length_c   1.000
_cell.angle_alpha   90.00
_cell.angle_beta   90.00
_cell.angle_gamma   90.00
#
_symmetry.space_group_name_H-M   'P 1'
#
loop_
_entity.id
_entity.type
_entity.pdbx_description
1 polymer ?
#
loop_
_entity_poly.entity_id
_entity_poly.type
_entity_poly.pdbx_seq_one_letter_code
_entity_poly.pdbx_strand_id
1 'polypeptide(L)'
;MFFIFFEKIYTNPFVEKAFYLVCGEKLITDGYCDMNRYISGKISKDSMLQILKNIDSPFTELYRSKFVEAKDIEKALDEFINSKAMKNYGNVDFMKFEEAQALINWIYKSINTMEERLVATKEMMKSLKEKYKLSSEVNISQGIVYLNSTVDLNFLSSIEEFFKYIREMSLPGKTLFYRGHAEANYILIPSLMRRHNWRINERKMYNELIIKCPSSFEKMKSHLEYLVEMQHYGLPTRLLDITTNPLVALYFACENYQDSFGEIVVFSVDDNSIKYPQSDTVSILASLPMFDYEKQQEMYECASDKNMSQEQFNIKVHRLLQEVKSEKPAFRDEIEKNDLLSSVVVLPLKNNNRVLKQDGAFILCGLSKNYKDLDLNELRYKDSNKKRQVFIIKEKKSFIDMLNAFSINKSTLFPEIDDVADFIKGRY
;
A
#
# COMPACT_ATOMS: atom_id res chain seq x y z
N MET A 1 -38.89 2.25 5.59
CA MET A 1 -38.59 3.62 6.08
C MET A 1 -37.10 3.83 6.38
N PHE A 2 -36.34 2.82 6.84
CA PHE A 2 -34.88 2.91 7.07
C PHE A 2 -34.05 3.27 5.82
N PHE A 3 -34.46 2.79 4.63
CA PHE A 3 -33.68 2.90 3.38
C PHE A 3 -33.65 4.31 2.75
N ILE A 4 -34.68 5.14 2.93
CA ILE A 4 -34.77 6.45 2.28
C ILE A 4 -33.90 7.51 2.99
N PHE A 5 -33.57 7.31 4.27
CA PHE A 5 -32.79 8.27 5.07
C PHE A 5 -31.29 8.30 4.73
N PHE A 6 -30.75 7.23 4.14
CA PHE A 6 -29.30 7.13 3.95
C PHE A 6 -28.77 7.72 2.62
N GLU A 7 -29.62 7.93 1.60
CA GLU A 7 -29.16 8.49 0.31
C GLU A 7 -28.55 9.89 0.47
N LYS A 8 -29.11 10.73 1.36
CA LYS A 8 -28.55 12.07 1.64
C LYS A 8 -27.27 12.05 2.46
N ILE A 9 -27.12 11.06 3.35
CA ILE A 9 -25.91 10.92 4.17
C ILE A 9 -24.70 10.63 3.26
N TYR A 10 -24.87 9.79 2.24
CA TYR A 10 -23.78 9.42 1.34
C TYR A 10 -23.38 10.52 0.37
N THR A 11 -24.24 11.50 0.12
CA THR A 11 -23.91 12.69 -0.68
C THR A 11 -23.27 13.82 0.14
N ASN A 12 -23.18 13.67 1.47
CA ASN A 12 -22.48 14.63 2.32
C ASN A 12 -20.96 14.60 2.02
N PRO A 13 -20.32 15.75 1.73
CA PRO A 13 -18.90 15.79 1.37
C PRO A 13 -17.95 15.19 2.39
N PHE A 14 -18.23 15.33 3.70
CA PHE A 14 -17.40 14.75 4.76
C PHE A 14 -17.50 13.23 4.79
N VAL A 15 -18.72 12.71 4.70
CA VAL A 15 -18.98 11.27 4.69
C VAL A 15 -18.34 10.65 3.45
N GLU A 16 -18.52 11.29 2.31
CA GLU A 16 -17.96 10.85 1.05
C GLU A 16 -16.42 10.83 1.06
N LYS A 17 -15.78 11.91 1.53
CA LYS A 17 -14.32 11.96 1.68
C LYS A 17 -13.83 10.89 2.64
N ALA A 18 -14.53 10.70 3.76
CA ALA A 18 -14.18 9.69 4.74
C ALA A 18 -14.25 8.28 4.15
N PHE A 19 -15.29 7.95 3.38
CA PHE A 19 -15.38 6.67 2.69
C PHE A 19 -14.31 6.50 1.62
N TYR A 20 -14.04 7.55 0.85
CA TYR A 20 -12.96 7.50 -0.13
C TYR A 20 -11.61 7.16 0.54
N LEU A 21 -11.27 7.82 1.65
CA LEU A 21 -10.03 7.57 2.39
C LEU A 21 -10.00 6.19 3.06
N VAL A 22 -11.11 5.72 3.61
CA VAL A 22 -11.17 4.45 4.36
C VAL A 22 -11.18 3.23 3.43
N CYS A 23 -11.90 3.29 2.31
CA CYS A 23 -12.16 2.12 1.48
C CYS A 23 -12.22 2.40 -0.02
N GLY A 24 -12.63 3.59 -0.43
CA GLY A 24 -12.83 3.92 -1.85
C GLY A 24 -11.52 3.90 -2.65
N GLU A 25 -10.44 4.44 -2.08
CA GLU A 25 -9.14 4.46 -2.74
C GLU A 25 -8.64 3.06 -3.06
N LYS A 26 -8.62 2.17 -2.05
CA LYS A 26 -8.21 0.76 -2.22
C LYS A 26 -9.13 0.01 -3.18
N LEU A 27 -10.44 0.23 -3.12
CA LEU A 27 -11.40 -0.39 -4.05
C LEU A 27 -11.14 0.04 -5.50
N ILE A 28 -10.83 1.32 -5.74
CA ILE A 28 -10.56 1.87 -7.07
C ILE A 28 -9.23 1.36 -7.61
N THR A 29 -8.18 1.34 -6.79
CA THR A 29 -6.84 0.95 -7.27
C THR A 29 -6.70 -0.56 -7.39
N ASP A 30 -7.16 -1.32 -6.40
CA ASP A 30 -6.84 -2.74 -6.24
C ASP A 30 -8.04 -3.64 -6.54
N GLY A 31 -9.25 -3.09 -6.54
CA GLY A 31 -10.50 -3.79 -6.86
C GLY A 31 -11.19 -4.44 -5.65
N TYR A 32 -10.72 -4.19 -4.43
CA TYR A 32 -11.35 -4.67 -3.18
C TYR A 32 -10.99 -3.77 -2.00
N CYS A 33 -11.69 -3.92 -0.87
CA CYS A 33 -11.37 -3.26 0.40
C CYS A 33 -12.02 -3.99 1.59
N ASP A 34 -11.38 -3.93 2.76
CA ASP A 34 -11.88 -4.46 4.03
C ASP A 34 -12.76 -3.43 4.75
N MET A 35 -14.05 -3.76 4.90
CA MET A 35 -15.01 -3.02 5.70
C MET A 35 -15.46 -3.79 6.96
N ASN A 36 -14.91 -4.99 7.18
CA ASN A 36 -15.35 -5.89 8.25
C ASN A 36 -15.23 -5.26 9.63
N ARG A 37 -14.21 -4.42 9.88
CA ARG A 37 -14.06 -3.72 11.18
C ARG A 37 -15.24 -2.81 11.52
N TYR A 38 -15.87 -2.21 10.51
CA TYR A 38 -17.04 -1.35 10.68
C TYR A 38 -18.32 -2.18 10.71
N ILE A 39 -18.46 -3.15 9.80
CA ILE A 39 -19.64 -4.03 9.71
C ILE A 39 -19.81 -4.86 11.00
N SER A 40 -18.72 -5.38 11.56
CA SER A 40 -18.73 -6.11 12.83
C SER A 40 -18.96 -5.21 14.05
N GLY A 41 -18.77 -3.89 13.91
CA GLY A 41 -18.93 -2.95 15.01
C GLY A 41 -17.96 -3.19 16.17
N LYS A 42 -16.77 -3.76 15.91
CA LYS A 42 -15.80 -4.11 16.97
C LYS A 42 -14.94 -2.94 17.46
N ILE A 43 -14.92 -1.83 16.73
CA ILE A 43 -14.12 -0.67 17.08
C ILE A 43 -14.58 -0.09 18.42
N SER A 44 -13.64 0.08 19.36
CA SER A 44 -13.92 0.66 20.68
C SER A 44 -14.13 2.17 20.61
N LYS A 45 -15.15 2.66 21.32
CA LYS A 45 -15.43 4.09 21.47
C LYS A 45 -14.25 4.82 22.13
N ASP A 46 -13.69 4.23 23.19
CA ASP A 46 -12.60 4.82 23.95
C ASP A 46 -11.30 4.85 23.15
N SER A 47 -11.00 3.76 22.42
CA SER A 47 -9.83 3.70 21.54
C SER A 47 -9.88 4.80 20.47
N MET A 48 -11.04 4.99 19.81
CA MET A 48 -11.20 6.04 18.81
C MET A 48 -11.09 7.44 19.43
N LEU A 49 -11.68 7.65 20.61
CA LEU A 49 -11.57 8.93 21.30
C LEU A 49 -10.11 9.27 21.66
N GLN A 50 -9.30 8.29 22.05
CA GLN A 50 -7.87 8.51 22.32
C GLN A 50 -7.09 8.87 21.05
N ILE A 51 -7.33 8.16 19.94
CA ILE A 51 -6.72 8.47 18.65
C ILE A 51 -7.03 9.92 18.25
N LEU A 52 -8.29 10.32 18.34
CA LEU A 52 -8.72 11.67 17.97
C LEU A 52 -8.15 12.77 18.89
N LYS A 53 -7.99 12.48 20.19
CA LYS A 53 -7.32 13.41 21.13
C LYS A 53 -5.85 13.60 20.81
N ASN A 54 -5.14 12.53 20.45
CA ASN A 54 -3.71 12.58 20.14
C ASN A 54 -3.38 13.45 18.92
N ILE A 55 -4.36 13.69 18.04
CA ILE A 55 -4.22 14.51 16.84
C ILE A 55 -4.96 15.86 16.93
N ASP A 56 -5.45 16.20 18.11
CA ASP A 56 -6.25 17.41 18.42
C ASP A 56 -7.44 17.61 17.46
N SER A 57 -8.18 16.53 17.17
CA SER A 57 -9.27 16.57 16.19
C SER A 57 -10.60 17.07 16.77
N PRO A 58 -11.37 17.90 16.03
CA PRO A 58 -12.72 18.28 16.42
C PRO A 58 -13.71 17.10 16.38
N PHE A 59 -13.38 16.00 15.69
CA PHE A 59 -14.21 14.79 15.62
C PHE A 59 -14.37 14.12 16.99
N THR A 60 -13.59 14.51 18.00
CA THR A 60 -13.83 14.10 19.39
C THR A 60 -15.25 14.42 19.87
N GLU A 61 -15.90 15.46 19.33
CA GLU A 61 -17.27 15.86 19.71
C GLU A 61 -18.30 14.77 19.41
N LEU A 62 -18.17 14.05 18.28
CA LEU A 62 -19.03 12.92 17.92
C LEU A 62 -19.00 11.78 18.94
N TYR A 63 -17.93 11.69 19.74
CA TYR A 63 -17.69 10.63 20.71
C TYR A 63 -17.97 11.05 22.16
N ARG A 64 -18.38 12.29 22.43
CA ARG A 64 -18.65 12.75 23.81
C ARG A 64 -19.95 12.16 24.38
N SER A 65 -20.98 12.04 23.56
CA SER A 65 -22.30 11.53 23.93
C SER A 65 -22.50 10.06 23.55
N LYS A 66 -23.66 9.49 23.88
CA LYS A 66 -24.08 8.18 23.35
C LYS A 66 -24.25 8.30 21.83
N PHE A 67 -23.97 7.21 21.10
CA PHE A 67 -24.26 7.15 19.67
C PHE A 67 -25.76 7.40 19.43
N VAL A 68 -26.06 8.12 18.36
CA VAL A 68 -27.43 8.44 17.98
C VAL A 68 -28.11 7.23 17.38
N GLU A 69 -29.44 7.25 17.29
CA GLU A 69 -30.16 6.23 16.54
C GLU A 69 -29.98 6.46 15.03
N ALA A 70 -30.07 5.39 14.23
CA ALA A 70 -29.86 5.45 12.79
C ALA A 70 -30.71 6.51 12.06
N LYS A 71 -31.93 6.76 12.53
CA LYS A 71 -32.85 7.77 11.97
C LYS A 71 -32.39 9.21 12.20
N ASP A 72 -31.54 9.44 13.19
CA ASP A 72 -31.10 10.77 13.63
C ASP A 72 -29.66 11.08 13.15
N ILE A 73 -29.01 10.15 12.43
CA ILE A 73 -27.63 10.32 11.94
C ILE A 73 -27.49 11.59 11.09
N GLU A 74 -28.38 11.81 10.11
CA GLU A 74 -28.33 12.96 9.21
C GLU A 74 -28.36 14.28 10.00
N LYS A 75 -29.35 14.42 10.90
CA LYS A 75 -29.50 15.60 11.74
C LYS A 75 -28.29 15.84 12.64
N ALA A 76 -27.82 14.80 13.32
CA ALA A 76 -26.68 14.91 14.23
C ALA A 76 -25.36 15.22 13.50
N LEU A 77 -25.19 14.69 12.28
CA LEU A 77 -24.05 15.02 11.43
C LEU A 77 -24.09 16.49 11.00
N ASP A 78 -25.25 17.00 10.59
CA ASP A 78 -25.41 18.41 10.22
C ASP A 78 -25.15 19.34 11.41
N GLU A 79 -25.64 18.99 12.61
CA GLU A 79 -25.35 19.73 13.84
C GLU A 79 -23.85 19.75 14.17
N PHE A 80 -23.16 18.61 14.00
CA PHE A 80 -21.72 18.51 14.20
C PHE A 80 -20.93 19.34 13.20
N ILE A 81 -21.25 19.27 11.90
CA ILE A 81 -20.56 20.02 10.85
C ILE A 81 -20.72 21.54 11.06
N ASN A 82 -21.89 21.98 11.56
CA ASN A 82 -22.16 23.39 11.87
C ASN A 82 -21.74 23.81 13.29
N SER A 83 -21.09 22.92 14.05
CA SER A 83 -20.66 23.19 15.42
C SER A 83 -19.52 24.21 15.50
N LYS A 84 -19.28 24.73 16.71
CA LYS A 84 -18.13 25.60 16.98
C LYS A 84 -16.80 24.87 16.78
N ALA A 85 -16.74 23.55 17.00
CA ALA A 85 -15.51 22.78 16.82
C ALA A 85 -15.12 22.66 15.35
N MET A 86 -16.11 22.53 14.45
CA MET A 86 -15.87 22.39 13.01
C MET A 86 -15.67 23.73 12.28
N LYS A 87 -16.01 24.86 12.91
CA LYS A 87 -15.92 26.20 12.31
C LYS A 87 -14.54 26.55 11.72
N ASN A 88 -13.47 25.99 12.30
CA ASN A 88 -12.08 26.24 11.87
C ASN A 88 -11.41 25.02 11.21
N TYR A 89 -12.14 23.94 10.94
CA TYR A 89 -11.57 22.70 10.40
C TYR A 89 -11.01 22.88 8.97
N GLY A 90 -11.50 23.88 8.24
CA GLY A 90 -11.07 24.17 6.88
C GLY A 90 -11.81 23.33 5.84
N ASN A 91 -11.12 23.01 4.74
CA ASN A 91 -11.67 22.22 3.65
C ASN A 91 -11.67 20.72 4.01
N VAL A 92 -12.75 20.01 3.66
CA VAL A 92 -12.89 18.55 3.77
C VAL A 92 -11.71 17.79 3.14
N ASP A 93 -11.04 18.38 2.15
CA ASP A 93 -9.85 17.78 1.53
C ASP A 93 -8.67 17.56 2.49
N PHE A 94 -8.61 18.28 3.60
CA PHE A 94 -7.59 18.14 4.64
C PHE A 94 -7.92 17.10 5.71
N MET A 95 -9.04 16.39 5.56
CA MET A 95 -9.43 15.32 6.49
C MET A 95 -8.33 14.28 6.63
N LYS A 96 -7.92 14.03 7.87
CA LYS A 96 -6.94 12.99 8.20
C LYS A 96 -7.59 11.61 8.14
N PHE A 97 -6.78 10.58 7.94
CA PHE A 97 -7.26 9.20 7.85
C PHE A 97 -7.96 8.76 9.15
N GLU A 98 -7.43 9.14 10.31
CA GLU A 98 -8.00 8.84 11.63
C GLU A 98 -9.39 9.47 11.81
N GLU A 99 -9.60 10.68 11.28
CA GLU A 99 -10.87 11.40 11.31
C GLU A 99 -11.90 10.73 10.40
N ALA A 100 -11.46 10.30 9.22
CA ALA A 100 -12.27 9.50 8.32
C ALA A 100 -12.72 8.19 8.98
N GLN A 101 -11.79 7.43 9.58
CA GLN A 101 -12.12 6.20 10.30
C GLN A 101 -13.09 6.46 11.46
N ALA A 102 -12.91 7.55 12.20
CA ALA A 102 -13.78 7.92 13.29
C ALA A 102 -15.20 8.28 12.82
N LEU A 103 -15.33 9.03 11.72
CA LEU A 103 -16.63 9.38 11.15
C LEU A 103 -17.37 8.12 10.69
N ILE A 104 -16.69 7.25 9.93
CA ILE A 104 -17.30 6.00 9.45
C ILE A 104 -17.70 5.10 10.61
N ASN A 105 -16.84 4.97 11.63
CA ASN A 105 -17.18 4.21 12.82
C ASN A 105 -18.38 4.80 13.56
N TRP A 106 -18.47 6.12 13.70
CA TRP A 106 -19.61 6.77 14.38
C TRP A 106 -20.93 6.51 13.64
N ILE A 107 -20.94 6.59 12.31
CA ILE A 107 -22.11 6.24 11.48
C ILE A 107 -22.50 4.78 11.70
N TYR A 108 -21.54 3.85 11.58
CA TYR A 108 -21.82 2.42 11.70
C TYR A 108 -22.23 2.01 13.12
N LYS A 109 -21.69 2.66 14.16
CA LYS A 109 -22.10 2.42 15.56
C LYS A 109 -23.49 2.92 15.89
N SER A 110 -24.01 3.86 15.10
CA SER A 110 -25.39 4.36 15.20
C SER A 110 -26.40 3.40 14.54
N ILE A 111 -25.91 2.36 13.84
CA ILE A 111 -26.70 1.28 13.24
C ILE A 111 -26.60 0.05 14.15
N ASN A 112 -27.75 -0.49 14.57
CA ASN A 112 -27.82 -1.45 15.68
C ASN A 112 -27.32 -2.84 15.29
N THR A 113 -27.71 -3.34 14.11
CA THR A 113 -27.42 -4.73 13.72
C THR A 113 -26.31 -4.84 12.68
N MET A 114 -25.64 -6.00 12.64
CA MET A 114 -24.64 -6.30 11.62
C MET A 114 -25.25 -6.38 10.21
N GLU A 115 -26.48 -6.89 10.11
CA GLU A 115 -27.22 -6.99 8.85
C GLU A 115 -27.54 -5.59 8.29
N GLU A 116 -28.03 -4.67 9.11
CA GLU A 116 -28.26 -3.29 8.70
C GLU A 116 -26.96 -2.57 8.30
N ARG A 117 -25.85 -2.83 9.00
CA ARG A 117 -24.53 -2.28 8.62
C ARG A 117 -24.05 -2.83 7.28
N LEU A 118 -24.31 -4.11 6.99
CA LEU A 118 -24.01 -4.72 5.69
C LEU A 118 -24.84 -4.09 4.57
N VAL A 119 -26.12 -3.85 4.82
CA VAL A 119 -27.01 -3.14 3.90
C VAL A 119 -26.52 -1.71 3.65
N ALA A 120 -26.18 -0.97 4.70
CA ALA A 120 -25.62 0.38 4.59
C ALA A 120 -24.32 0.38 3.76
N THR A 121 -23.47 -0.62 3.95
CA THR A 121 -22.25 -0.79 3.14
C THR A 121 -22.60 -0.95 1.66
N LYS A 122 -23.60 -1.77 1.31
CA LYS A 122 -24.01 -1.98 -0.10
C LYS A 122 -24.50 -0.69 -0.76
N GLU A 123 -25.38 0.05 -0.10
CA GLU A 123 -25.92 1.32 -0.63
C GLU A 123 -24.83 2.35 -0.88
N MET A 124 -23.91 2.45 0.06
CA MET A 124 -22.77 3.35 -0.04
C MET A 124 -21.79 2.96 -1.15
N MET A 125 -21.57 1.66 -1.35
CA MET A 125 -20.76 1.17 -2.47
C MET A 125 -21.43 1.44 -3.82
N LYS A 126 -22.77 1.44 -3.88
CA LYS A 126 -23.51 1.86 -5.06
C LYS A 126 -23.27 3.34 -5.37
N SER A 127 -23.33 4.21 -4.35
CA SER A 127 -23.01 5.64 -4.50
C SER A 127 -21.58 5.88 -5.00
N LEU A 128 -20.59 5.19 -4.42
CA LEU A 128 -19.19 5.25 -4.89
C LEU A 128 -19.06 4.75 -6.34
N LYS A 129 -19.72 3.64 -6.69
CA LYS A 129 -19.73 3.11 -8.05
C LYS A 129 -20.23 4.13 -9.06
N GLU A 130 -21.34 4.81 -8.77
CA GLU A 130 -21.92 5.84 -9.63
C GLU A 130 -20.96 7.03 -9.80
N LYS A 131 -20.40 7.54 -8.70
CA LYS A 131 -19.48 8.67 -8.73
C LYS A 131 -18.19 8.39 -9.49
N TYR A 132 -17.56 7.25 -9.23
CA TYR A 132 -16.28 6.87 -9.83
C TYR A 132 -16.43 6.07 -11.13
N LYS A 133 -17.67 5.92 -11.64
CA LYS A 133 -18.00 5.22 -12.89
C LYS A 133 -17.41 3.80 -12.95
N LEU A 134 -17.46 3.08 -11.83
CA LEU A 134 -16.98 1.70 -11.78
C LEU A 134 -17.92 0.81 -12.62
N SER A 135 -17.39 0.17 -13.66
CA SER A 135 -18.18 -0.63 -14.61
C SER A 135 -18.70 -1.96 -14.04
N SER A 136 -18.19 -2.37 -12.88
CA SER A 136 -18.28 -3.74 -12.39
C SER A 136 -19.28 -3.89 -11.25
N GLU A 137 -19.85 -5.08 -11.08
CA GLU A 137 -20.66 -5.40 -9.90
C GLU A 137 -19.79 -5.46 -8.65
N VAL A 138 -20.29 -4.84 -7.58
CA VAL A 138 -19.64 -4.80 -6.26
C VAL A 138 -20.27 -5.87 -5.39
N ASN A 139 -19.46 -6.83 -4.96
CA ASN A 139 -19.86 -7.92 -4.07
C ASN A 139 -19.24 -7.75 -2.69
N ILE A 140 -19.82 -8.42 -1.69
CA ILE A 140 -19.29 -8.45 -0.33
C ILE A 140 -19.19 -9.88 0.15
N SER A 141 -18.01 -10.28 0.63
CA SER A 141 -17.77 -11.59 1.25
C SER A 141 -16.97 -11.41 2.54
N GLN A 142 -17.50 -11.93 3.65
CA GLN A 142 -16.93 -11.80 5.01
C GLN A 142 -16.51 -10.36 5.40
N GLY A 143 -17.20 -9.35 4.86
CA GLY A 143 -16.90 -7.94 5.09
C GLY A 143 -15.82 -7.34 4.18
N ILE A 144 -15.20 -8.13 3.29
CA ILE A 144 -14.43 -7.61 2.16
C ILE A 144 -15.38 -7.26 1.02
N VAL A 145 -15.32 -6.01 0.57
CA VAL A 145 -16.00 -5.54 -0.62
C VAL A 145 -15.08 -5.70 -1.83
N TYR A 146 -15.56 -6.19 -2.97
CA TYR A 146 -14.71 -6.44 -4.14
C TYR A 146 -15.46 -6.34 -5.47
N LEU A 147 -14.70 -6.06 -6.53
CA LEU A 147 -15.18 -6.01 -7.91
C LEU A 147 -15.05 -7.40 -8.55
N ASN A 148 -16.17 -8.12 -8.66
CA ASN A 148 -16.20 -9.52 -9.09
C ASN A 148 -15.64 -9.76 -10.50
N SER A 149 -15.59 -8.74 -11.35
CA SER A 149 -15.02 -8.81 -12.70
C SER A 149 -13.48 -8.80 -12.72
N THR A 150 -12.83 -8.33 -11.65
CA THR A 150 -11.37 -8.09 -11.63
C THR A 150 -10.63 -8.83 -10.54
N VAL A 151 -11.32 -9.27 -9.50
CA VAL A 151 -10.73 -9.87 -8.30
C VAL A 151 -11.50 -11.12 -7.91
N ASP A 152 -10.78 -12.18 -7.56
CA ASP A 152 -11.29 -13.30 -6.80
C ASP A 152 -10.64 -13.32 -5.41
N LEU A 153 -11.48 -13.51 -4.39
CA LEU A 153 -11.07 -13.55 -2.99
C LEU A 153 -10.88 -14.99 -2.53
N ASN A 154 -9.73 -15.28 -1.95
CA ASN A 154 -9.37 -16.57 -1.37
C ASN A 154 -9.11 -16.38 0.13
N PHE A 155 -9.97 -16.90 0.99
CA PHE A 155 -9.81 -16.82 2.45
C PHE A 155 -8.98 -18.00 2.94
N LEU A 156 -7.74 -17.74 3.33
CA LEU A 156 -6.83 -18.77 3.79
C LEU A 156 -7.12 -19.17 5.23
N SER A 157 -7.24 -20.48 5.43
CA SER A 157 -7.46 -21.11 6.74
C SER A 157 -6.24 -21.85 7.28
N SER A 158 -5.28 -22.21 6.40
CA SER A 158 -4.10 -22.99 6.76
C SER A 158 -2.92 -22.75 5.80
N ILE A 159 -1.72 -23.16 6.20
CA ILE A 159 -0.50 -23.08 5.37
C ILE A 159 -0.59 -24.07 4.20
N GLU A 160 -1.18 -25.24 4.42
CA GLU A 160 -1.38 -26.31 3.44
C GLU A 160 -2.26 -25.85 2.29
N GLU A 161 -3.35 -25.15 2.61
CA GLU A 161 -4.22 -24.51 1.62
C GLU A 161 -3.43 -23.51 0.77
N PHE A 162 -2.62 -22.66 1.41
CA PHE A 162 -1.81 -21.69 0.67
C PHE A 162 -0.79 -22.37 -0.26
N PHE A 163 -0.16 -23.46 0.18
CA PHE A 163 0.74 -24.24 -0.68
C PHE A 163 0.04 -24.89 -1.86
N LYS A 164 -1.22 -25.31 -1.72
CA LYS A 164 -2.02 -25.82 -2.84
C LYS A 164 -2.16 -24.74 -3.91
N TYR A 165 -2.56 -23.53 -3.53
CA TYR A 165 -2.64 -22.40 -4.46
C TYR A 165 -1.30 -22.10 -5.13
N ILE A 166 -0.19 -22.07 -4.37
CA ILE A 166 1.13 -21.80 -4.95
C ILE A 166 1.48 -22.81 -6.05
N ARG A 167 1.18 -24.10 -5.84
CA ARG A 167 1.42 -25.14 -6.86
C ARG A 167 0.58 -24.91 -8.11
N GLU A 168 -0.68 -24.51 -7.96
CA GLU A 168 -1.60 -24.24 -9.07
C GLU A 168 -1.19 -22.96 -9.85
N MET A 169 -0.64 -21.96 -9.16
CA MET A 169 -0.18 -20.71 -9.78
C MET A 169 1.18 -20.81 -10.46
N SER A 170 1.98 -21.84 -10.14
CA SER A 170 3.34 -21.99 -10.64
C SER A 170 3.33 -22.39 -12.12
N LEU A 171 3.86 -21.52 -12.98
CA LEU A 171 3.94 -21.73 -14.43
C LEU A 171 5.40 -21.78 -14.90
N PRO A 172 5.76 -22.66 -15.84
CA PRO A 172 7.09 -22.65 -16.43
C PRO A 172 7.44 -21.30 -17.09
N GLY A 173 8.67 -20.83 -16.90
CA GLY A 173 9.16 -19.56 -17.47
C GLY A 173 8.67 -18.30 -16.73
N LYS A 174 7.99 -18.47 -15.58
CA LYS A 174 7.59 -17.38 -14.69
C LYS A 174 8.04 -17.67 -13.27
N THR A 175 8.40 -16.60 -12.56
CA THR A 175 8.74 -16.64 -11.15
C THR A 175 7.63 -15.96 -10.34
N LEU A 176 7.27 -16.59 -9.22
CA LEU A 176 6.33 -16.01 -8.26
C LEU A 176 7.09 -15.21 -7.20
N PHE A 177 6.56 -14.03 -6.88
CA PHE A 177 6.99 -13.23 -5.74
C PHE A 177 5.79 -12.92 -4.86
N TYR A 178 6.05 -12.62 -3.59
CA TYR A 178 5.03 -12.46 -2.58
C TYR A 178 5.25 -11.19 -1.77
N ARG A 179 4.18 -10.58 -1.30
CA ARG A 179 4.23 -9.53 -0.28
C ARG A 179 3.11 -9.73 0.74
N GLY A 180 3.47 -9.74 2.01
CA GLY A 180 2.50 -9.71 3.11
C GLY A 180 2.13 -8.29 3.49
N HIS A 181 0.84 -8.01 3.62
CA HIS A 181 0.31 -6.80 4.26
C HIS A 181 -0.42 -7.21 5.53
N ALA A 182 -0.04 -6.60 6.65
CA ALA A 182 -0.71 -6.83 7.93
C ALA A 182 -2.14 -6.26 7.96
N GLU A 183 -2.53 -5.39 7.02
CA GLU A 183 -3.92 -4.98 6.84
C GLU A 183 -4.31 -5.05 5.36
N ALA A 184 -5.45 -5.66 5.06
CA ALA A 184 -5.96 -5.80 3.70
C ALA A 184 -6.25 -4.46 3.00
N ASN A 185 -6.38 -3.36 3.75
CA ASN A 185 -6.56 -2.01 3.20
C ASN A 185 -5.24 -1.29 2.88
N TYR A 186 -4.08 -1.92 3.12
CA TYR A 186 -2.82 -1.32 2.71
C TYR A 186 -2.71 -1.25 1.19
N ILE A 187 -2.45 -0.04 0.69
CA ILE A 187 -2.23 0.17 -0.74
C ILE A 187 -0.83 -0.31 -1.11
N LEU A 188 -0.74 -0.99 -2.24
CA LEU A 188 0.49 -1.54 -2.78
C LEU A 188 1.33 -0.44 -3.44
N ILE A 189 2.03 0.35 -2.64
CA ILE A 189 2.93 1.44 -3.10
C ILE A 189 4.22 1.49 -2.26
N PRO A 190 5.35 1.96 -2.85
CA PRO A 190 6.58 2.23 -2.12
C PRO A 190 6.37 3.21 -0.97
N SER A 191 7.24 3.14 0.04
CA SER A 191 7.19 4.03 1.21
C SER A 191 7.28 5.50 0.80
N LEU A 192 8.14 5.85 -0.16
CA LEU A 192 8.29 7.21 -0.68
C LEU A 192 6.97 7.82 -1.17
N MET A 193 6.12 7.00 -1.79
CA MET A 193 4.88 7.45 -2.42
C MET A 193 3.72 7.61 -1.43
N ARG A 194 3.89 7.18 -0.17
CA ARG A 194 2.84 7.27 0.87
C ARG A 194 2.63 8.68 1.40
N ARG A 195 3.63 9.57 1.28
CA ARG A 195 3.51 10.96 1.72
C ARG A 195 4.07 11.91 0.66
N HIS A 196 3.29 12.91 0.31
CA HIS A 196 3.68 13.93 -0.67
C HIS A 196 5.00 14.62 -0.30
N ASN A 197 5.19 14.97 0.98
CA ASN A 197 6.42 15.61 1.45
C ASN A 197 7.67 14.72 1.32
N TRP A 198 7.53 13.39 1.47
CA TRP A 198 8.65 12.48 1.25
C TRP A 198 9.02 12.45 -0.22
N ARG A 199 8.03 12.33 -1.10
CA ARG A 199 8.21 12.35 -2.55
C ARG A 199 8.88 13.62 -3.05
N ILE A 200 8.46 14.80 -2.57
CA ILE A 200 9.08 16.08 -2.95
C ILE A 200 10.55 16.17 -2.51
N ASN A 201 10.88 15.58 -1.36
CA ASN A 201 12.21 15.71 -0.76
C ASN A 201 13.09 14.46 -0.94
N GLU A 202 12.77 13.56 -1.88
CA GLU A 202 13.53 12.31 -2.11
C GLU A 202 15.04 12.59 -2.24
N ARG A 203 15.42 13.53 -3.10
CA ARG A 203 16.82 13.93 -3.30
C ARG A 203 17.49 14.43 -2.03
N LYS A 204 16.80 15.25 -1.24
CA LYS A 204 17.37 15.81 0.00
C LYS A 204 17.59 14.69 1.02
N MET A 205 16.57 13.85 1.22
CA MET A 205 16.65 12.69 2.12
C MET A 205 17.78 11.74 1.73
N TYR A 206 17.92 11.45 0.43
CA TYR A 206 18.99 10.61 -0.11
C TYR A 206 20.37 11.18 0.24
N ASN A 207 20.61 12.45 -0.07
CA ASN A 207 21.92 13.09 0.14
C ASN A 207 22.23 13.32 1.62
N GLU A 208 21.25 13.74 2.42
CA GLU A 208 21.45 13.98 3.85
C GLU A 208 21.83 12.71 4.61
N LEU A 209 21.24 11.56 4.26
CA LEU A 209 21.57 10.30 4.91
C LEU A 209 23.02 9.87 4.58
N ILE A 210 23.47 10.04 3.34
CA ILE A 210 24.87 9.77 2.96
C ILE A 210 25.84 10.69 3.70
N ILE A 211 25.53 11.99 3.79
CA ILE A 211 26.38 12.98 4.48
C ILE A 211 26.47 12.68 5.99
N LYS A 212 25.35 12.28 6.61
CA LYS A 212 25.29 12.02 8.05
C LYS A 212 25.89 10.67 8.43
N CYS A 213 25.80 9.67 7.55
CA CYS A 213 26.22 8.30 7.82
C CYS A 213 27.18 7.75 6.74
N PRO A 214 28.28 8.44 6.40
CA PRO A 214 29.12 8.07 5.25
C PRO A 214 29.70 6.65 5.36
N SER A 215 30.04 6.22 6.59
CA SER A 215 30.61 4.89 6.86
C SER A 215 29.68 3.74 6.47
N SER A 216 28.36 3.95 6.55
CA SER A 216 27.37 2.95 6.12
C SER A 216 27.33 2.74 4.60
N PHE A 217 27.83 3.71 3.83
CA PHE A 217 27.74 3.70 2.35
C PHE A 217 29.09 3.50 1.65
N GLU A 218 30.21 3.42 2.38
CA GLU A 218 31.57 3.34 1.82
C GLU A 218 31.77 2.21 0.79
N LYS A 219 31.06 1.09 0.96
CA LYS A 219 31.20 -0.11 0.12
C LYS A 219 30.21 -0.15 -1.05
N MET A 220 29.25 0.77 -1.09
CA MET A 220 28.17 0.75 -2.07
C MET A 220 28.66 1.27 -3.41
N LYS A 221 28.42 0.49 -4.48
CA LYS A 221 28.96 0.78 -5.82
C LYS A 221 27.94 1.31 -6.81
N SER A 222 26.66 1.20 -6.49
CA SER A 222 25.56 1.59 -7.37
C SER A 222 24.44 2.23 -6.57
N HIS A 223 23.69 3.15 -7.16
CA HIS A 223 22.55 3.80 -6.55
C HIS A 223 21.50 2.79 -6.06
N LEU A 224 21.36 1.63 -6.70
CA LEU A 224 20.50 0.57 -6.20
C LEU A 224 20.95 0.11 -4.80
N GLU A 225 22.24 -0.13 -4.60
CA GLU A 225 22.79 -0.54 -3.30
C GLU A 225 22.57 0.54 -2.23
N TYR A 226 22.72 1.82 -2.60
CA TYR A 226 22.34 2.92 -1.70
C TYR A 226 20.86 2.84 -1.32
N LEU A 227 19.95 2.71 -2.29
CA LEU A 227 18.51 2.65 -2.01
C LEU A 227 18.13 1.45 -1.13
N VAL A 228 18.75 0.28 -1.35
CA VAL A 228 18.52 -0.91 -0.51
C VAL A 228 18.96 -0.66 0.93
N GLU A 229 20.14 -0.06 1.13
CA GLU A 229 20.66 0.26 2.46
C GLU A 229 19.83 1.35 3.17
N MET A 230 19.39 2.36 2.42
CA MET A 230 18.49 3.40 2.91
C MET A 230 17.15 2.82 3.37
N GLN A 231 16.57 1.92 2.57
CA GLN A 231 15.32 1.23 2.92
C GLN A 231 15.47 0.32 4.14
N HIS A 232 16.60 -0.37 4.25
CA HIS A 232 16.92 -1.21 5.39
C HIS A 232 16.84 -0.45 6.72
N TYR A 233 17.37 0.78 6.75
CA TYR A 233 17.31 1.69 7.90
C TYR A 233 16.04 2.55 7.97
N GLY A 234 15.05 2.28 7.12
CA GLY A 234 13.72 2.89 7.20
C GLY A 234 13.57 4.25 6.51
N LEU A 235 14.56 4.70 5.71
CA LEU A 235 14.37 5.87 4.87
C LEU A 235 13.33 5.54 3.76
N PRO A 236 12.32 6.39 3.53
CA PRO A 236 11.37 6.15 2.45
C PRO A 236 12.05 6.16 1.08
N THR A 237 11.88 5.08 0.31
CA THR A 237 12.46 4.95 -1.04
C THR A 237 11.40 4.52 -2.07
N ARG A 238 11.80 4.57 -3.35
CA ARG A 238 11.04 4.06 -4.49
C ARG A 238 11.04 2.53 -4.64
N LEU A 239 11.73 1.81 -3.75
CA LEU A 239 11.69 0.36 -3.69
C LEU A 239 10.43 -0.11 -2.94
N LEU A 240 9.80 -1.15 -3.46
CA LEU A 240 8.74 -1.89 -2.80
C LEU A 240 9.24 -3.31 -2.48
N ASP A 241 9.26 -3.68 -1.20
CA ASP A 241 9.73 -5.01 -0.78
C ASP A 241 8.81 -6.11 -1.29
N ILE A 242 9.41 -7.16 -1.82
CA ILE A 242 8.77 -8.42 -2.14
C ILE A 242 9.71 -9.54 -1.69
N THR A 243 9.23 -10.77 -1.63
CA THR A 243 10.04 -11.93 -1.25
C THR A 243 9.76 -13.08 -2.20
N THR A 244 10.77 -13.90 -2.48
CA THR A 244 10.58 -15.17 -3.17
C THR A 244 10.05 -16.26 -2.24
N ASN A 245 10.01 -16.00 -0.93
CA ASN A 245 9.58 -16.97 0.08
C ASN A 245 8.12 -16.70 0.52
N PRO A 246 7.17 -17.58 0.17
CA PRO A 246 5.75 -17.38 0.49
C PRO A 246 5.49 -17.34 2.01
N LEU A 247 6.29 -18.04 2.82
CA LEU A 247 6.11 -18.07 4.26
C LEU A 247 6.60 -16.79 4.94
N VAL A 248 7.59 -16.11 4.36
CA VAL A 248 8.02 -14.77 4.80
C VAL A 248 6.90 -13.75 4.55
N ALA A 249 6.25 -13.81 3.38
CA ALA A 249 5.10 -12.96 3.11
C ALA A 249 3.92 -13.28 4.06
N LEU A 250 3.67 -14.56 4.35
CA LEU A 250 2.66 -14.97 5.32
C LEU A 250 2.96 -14.43 6.72
N TYR A 251 4.21 -14.48 7.16
CA TYR A 251 4.64 -13.86 8.42
C TYR A 251 4.28 -12.37 8.46
N PHE A 252 4.66 -11.61 7.43
CA PHE A 252 4.36 -10.17 7.36
C PHE A 252 2.85 -9.85 7.29
N ALA A 253 2.06 -10.74 6.72
CA ALA A 253 0.61 -10.61 6.72
C ALA A 253 -0.02 -10.83 8.11
N CYS A 254 0.69 -11.53 9.02
CA CYS A 254 0.16 -11.97 10.31
C CYS A 254 0.81 -11.33 11.55
N GLU A 255 2.01 -10.75 11.44
CA GLU A 255 2.79 -10.30 12.61
C GLU A 255 2.11 -9.17 13.41
N ASN A 256 1.29 -8.34 12.75
CA ASN A 256 0.69 -7.15 13.34
C ASN A 256 -0.83 -7.09 13.15
N TYR A 257 -1.48 -6.23 13.95
CA TYR A 257 -2.90 -5.90 13.88
C TYR A 257 -3.82 -7.14 13.92
N GLN A 258 -3.82 -7.88 15.04
CA GLN A 258 -4.54 -9.15 15.17
C GLN A 258 -6.07 -9.04 14.93
N ASP A 259 -6.64 -7.85 15.09
CA ASP A 259 -8.08 -7.58 14.86
C ASP A 259 -8.44 -7.21 13.41
N SER A 260 -7.44 -7.07 12.52
CA SER A 260 -7.65 -6.80 11.09
C SER A 260 -7.36 -8.03 10.24
N PHE A 261 -7.89 -8.06 9.02
CA PHE A 261 -7.49 -9.07 8.05
C PHE A 261 -6.12 -8.74 7.47
N GLY A 262 -5.26 -9.75 7.37
CA GLY A 262 -4.01 -9.69 6.61
C GLY A 262 -4.26 -10.03 5.14
N GLU A 263 -3.32 -9.67 4.28
CA GLU A 263 -3.34 -10.03 2.87
C GLU A 263 -1.98 -10.56 2.42
N ILE A 264 -2.00 -11.56 1.52
CA ILE A 264 -0.84 -11.88 0.68
C ILE A 264 -1.12 -11.46 -0.77
N VAL A 265 -0.25 -10.58 -1.28
CA VAL A 265 -0.19 -10.20 -2.68
C VAL A 265 0.79 -11.14 -3.39
N VAL A 266 0.35 -11.74 -4.49
CA VAL A 266 1.19 -12.60 -5.35
C VAL A 266 1.46 -11.89 -6.66
N PHE A 267 2.72 -11.91 -7.07
CA PHE A 267 3.20 -11.42 -8.37
C PHE A 267 3.63 -12.61 -9.21
N SER A 268 3.43 -12.53 -10.52
CA SER A 268 3.88 -13.54 -11.47
C SER A 268 4.56 -12.84 -12.63
N VAL A 269 5.88 -13.00 -12.69
CA VAL A 269 6.74 -12.20 -13.55
C VAL A 269 7.51 -13.14 -14.47
N ASP A 270 7.58 -12.79 -15.75
CA ASP A 270 8.31 -13.60 -16.73
C ASP A 270 9.81 -13.57 -16.39
N ASP A 271 10.48 -14.72 -16.43
CA ASP A 271 11.87 -14.83 -15.95
C ASP A 271 12.82 -13.87 -16.67
N ASN A 272 12.58 -13.60 -17.95
CA ASN A 272 13.36 -12.67 -18.78
C ASN A 272 13.16 -11.19 -18.42
N SER A 273 12.08 -10.86 -17.72
CA SER A 273 11.78 -9.49 -17.27
C SER A 273 12.39 -9.17 -15.91
N ILE A 274 12.77 -10.18 -15.13
CA ILE A 274 13.44 -10.02 -13.85
C ILE A 274 14.81 -9.41 -14.09
N LYS A 275 15.08 -8.30 -13.40
CA LYS A 275 16.32 -7.55 -13.55
C LYS A 275 17.30 -7.90 -12.44
N TYR A 276 18.56 -7.65 -12.74
CA TYR A 276 19.69 -7.79 -11.82
C TYR A 276 20.34 -6.43 -11.61
N PRO A 277 21.20 -6.26 -10.58
CA PRO A 277 21.74 -4.96 -10.21
C PRO A 277 22.49 -4.23 -11.35
N GLN A 278 23.05 -4.97 -12.30
CA GLN A 278 23.80 -4.42 -13.43
C GLN A 278 22.93 -4.00 -14.63
N SER A 279 21.61 -4.19 -14.56
CA SER A 279 20.68 -3.89 -15.64
C SER A 279 20.63 -2.38 -15.92
N ASP A 280 20.60 -2.01 -17.20
CA ASP A 280 20.51 -0.61 -17.65
C ASP A 280 19.28 0.11 -17.06
N THR A 281 18.09 -0.50 -17.19
CA THR A 281 16.86 0.02 -16.59
C THR A 281 16.97 0.24 -15.08
N VAL A 282 17.71 -0.62 -14.37
CA VAL A 282 17.89 -0.51 -12.92
C VAL A 282 18.78 0.69 -12.58
N SER A 283 19.91 0.87 -13.27
CA SER A 283 20.77 2.05 -13.08
C SER A 283 20.03 3.35 -13.41
N ILE A 284 19.22 3.37 -14.48
CA ILE A 284 18.37 4.52 -14.83
C ILE A 284 17.43 4.86 -13.66
N LEU A 285 16.63 3.89 -13.22
CA LEU A 285 15.61 4.12 -12.20
C LEU A 285 16.21 4.45 -10.83
N ALA A 286 17.32 3.82 -10.47
CA ALA A 286 18.01 4.04 -9.21
C ALA A 286 18.71 5.42 -9.15
N SER A 287 19.02 6.04 -10.30
CA SER A 287 19.64 7.37 -10.39
C SER A 287 18.64 8.52 -10.26
N LEU A 288 17.34 8.27 -10.43
CA LEU A 288 16.28 9.29 -10.34
C LEU A 288 16.26 10.10 -9.03
N PRO A 289 16.57 9.55 -7.83
CA PRO A 289 16.72 10.30 -6.59
C PRO A 289 17.78 11.42 -6.63
N MET A 290 18.67 11.48 -7.63
CA MET A 290 19.63 12.58 -7.80
C MET A 290 19.00 13.86 -8.33
N PHE A 291 17.75 13.80 -8.75
CA PHE A 291 17.01 14.92 -9.32
C PHE A 291 15.94 15.39 -8.35
N ASP A 292 15.73 16.70 -8.28
CA ASP A 292 14.64 17.27 -7.50
C ASP A 292 13.29 16.87 -8.09
N TYR A 293 12.24 17.08 -7.30
CA TYR A 293 10.90 16.64 -7.66
C TYR A 293 10.42 17.28 -8.96
N GLU A 294 10.70 18.57 -9.15
CA GLU A 294 10.34 19.32 -10.36
C GLU A 294 10.99 18.68 -11.59
N LYS A 295 12.29 18.39 -11.54
CA LYS A 295 12.99 17.73 -12.65
C LYS A 295 12.48 16.31 -12.90
N GLN A 296 12.17 15.56 -11.84
CA GLN A 296 11.56 14.23 -11.98
C GLN A 296 10.18 14.31 -12.65
N GLN A 297 9.36 15.32 -12.33
CA GLN A 297 8.07 15.52 -13.00
C GLN A 297 8.24 15.96 -14.47
N GLU A 298 9.20 16.83 -14.78
CA GLU A 298 9.54 17.17 -16.17
C GLU A 298 9.94 15.92 -16.98
N MET A 299 10.77 15.04 -16.40
CA MET A 299 11.18 13.79 -17.03
C MET A 299 9.98 12.86 -17.27
N TYR A 300 9.07 12.77 -16.30
CA TYR A 300 7.83 12.01 -16.43
C TYR A 300 6.95 12.53 -17.57
N GLU A 301 6.75 13.85 -17.64
CA GLU A 301 5.93 14.49 -18.67
C GLU A 301 6.51 14.24 -20.07
N CYS A 302 7.83 14.36 -20.22
CA CYS A 302 8.52 14.06 -21.48
C CYS A 302 8.43 12.58 -21.87
N ALA A 303 8.59 11.66 -20.91
CA ALA A 303 8.51 10.22 -21.16
C ALA A 303 7.06 9.79 -21.53
N SER A 304 6.07 10.40 -20.89
CA SER A 304 4.64 10.10 -21.09
C SER A 304 4.04 10.74 -22.35
N ASP A 305 4.73 11.72 -22.94
CA ASP A 305 4.27 12.38 -24.17
C ASP A 305 4.45 11.46 -25.38
N LYS A 306 3.29 11.03 -25.93
CA LYS A 306 3.20 10.18 -27.12
C LYS A 306 3.65 10.87 -28.40
N ASN A 307 3.62 12.21 -28.45
CA ASN A 307 3.99 13.00 -29.62
C ASN A 307 5.48 13.33 -29.67
N MET A 308 6.18 13.24 -28.53
CA MET A 308 7.61 13.50 -28.46
C MET A 308 8.39 12.32 -29.07
N SER A 309 9.42 12.59 -29.88
CA SER A 309 10.29 11.53 -30.40
C SER A 309 11.28 11.03 -29.35
N GLN A 310 11.86 9.85 -29.58
CA GLN A 310 12.91 9.26 -28.74
C GLN A 310 14.16 10.17 -28.67
N GLU A 311 14.55 10.79 -29.79
CA GLU A 311 15.67 11.73 -29.84
C GLU A 311 15.43 13.00 -29.02
N GLN A 312 14.23 13.59 -29.16
CA GLN A 312 13.84 14.78 -28.40
C GLN A 312 13.83 14.50 -26.89
N PHE A 313 13.34 13.32 -26.52
CA PHE A 313 13.35 12.87 -25.13
C PHE A 313 14.77 12.75 -24.58
N ASN A 314 15.68 12.09 -25.30
CA ASN A 314 17.08 11.93 -24.87
C ASN A 314 17.82 13.26 -24.69
N ILE A 315 17.50 14.28 -25.50
CA ILE A 315 18.01 15.65 -25.29
C ILE A 315 17.54 16.22 -23.94
N LYS A 316 16.27 16.00 -23.58
CA LYS A 316 15.69 16.49 -22.32
C LYS A 316 16.21 15.76 -21.08
N VAL A 317 16.49 14.46 -21.20
CA VAL A 317 17.00 13.63 -20.11
C VAL A 317 18.53 13.49 -20.10
N HIS A 318 19.25 14.32 -20.85
CA HIS A 318 20.72 14.24 -20.97
C HIS A 318 21.44 14.26 -19.61
N ARG A 319 20.93 15.00 -18.62
CA ARG A 319 21.50 15.00 -17.26
C ARG A 319 21.34 13.66 -16.53
N LEU A 320 20.22 12.96 -16.74
CA LEU A 320 20.04 11.60 -16.22
C LEU A 320 21.03 10.64 -16.87
N LEU A 321 21.24 10.75 -18.19
CA LEU A 321 22.24 9.97 -18.90
C LEU A 321 23.66 10.19 -18.33
N GLN A 322 24.04 11.44 -18.02
CA GLN A 322 25.32 11.73 -17.39
C GLN A 322 25.44 11.08 -16.00
N GLU A 323 24.39 11.12 -15.19
CA GLU A 323 24.38 10.50 -13.86
C GLU A 323 24.54 8.98 -13.98
N VAL A 324 23.75 8.34 -14.84
CA VAL A 324 23.84 6.89 -15.10
C VAL A 324 25.23 6.50 -15.59
N LYS A 325 25.84 7.31 -16.46
CA LYS A 325 27.21 7.09 -16.94
C LYS A 325 28.29 7.29 -15.89
N SER A 326 28.03 8.08 -14.86
CA SER A 326 28.96 8.24 -13.74
C SER A 326 29.09 6.94 -12.93
N GLU A 327 27.99 6.19 -12.80
CA GLU A 327 27.97 4.84 -12.22
C GLU A 327 28.44 3.78 -13.24
N LYS A 328 27.97 3.88 -14.49
CA LYS A 328 28.19 2.89 -15.55
C LYS A 328 28.76 3.55 -16.82
N PRO A 329 30.09 3.75 -16.92
CA PRO A 329 30.70 4.46 -18.05
C PRO A 329 30.44 3.85 -19.44
N ALA A 330 30.17 2.54 -19.50
CA ALA A 330 29.87 1.80 -20.73
C ALA A 330 28.38 1.84 -21.14
N PHE A 331 27.53 2.60 -20.41
CA PHE A 331 26.11 2.73 -20.72
C PHE A 331 25.90 3.40 -22.09
N ARG A 332 24.94 2.87 -22.87
CA ARG A 332 24.59 3.40 -24.20
C ARG A 332 24.12 4.85 -24.10
N ASP A 333 24.43 5.68 -25.08
CA ASP A 333 24.04 7.10 -25.13
C ASP A 333 22.54 7.34 -25.41
N GLU A 334 21.68 6.44 -24.93
CA GLU A 334 20.26 6.43 -25.18
C GLU A 334 19.51 5.75 -24.03
N ILE A 335 18.51 6.46 -23.50
CA ILE A 335 17.56 5.97 -22.51
C ILE A 335 16.19 5.82 -23.17
N GLU A 336 15.58 4.65 -23.05
CA GLU A 336 14.22 4.40 -23.55
C GLU A 336 13.18 5.09 -22.66
N LYS A 337 12.16 5.72 -23.26
CA LYS A 337 11.08 6.39 -22.51
C LYS A 337 10.40 5.48 -21.49
N ASN A 338 10.10 4.25 -21.91
CA ASN A 338 9.36 3.29 -21.08
C ASN A 338 10.18 2.81 -19.87
N ASP A 339 11.51 2.86 -19.94
CA ASP A 339 12.37 2.50 -18.80
C ASP A 339 12.18 3.46 -17.62
N LEU A 340 11.81 4.72 -17.86
CA LEU A 340 11.53 5.69 -16.79
C LEU A 340 10.16 5.49 -16.14
N LEU A 341 9.20 4.92 -16.86
CA LEU A 341 7.80 4.83 -16.42
C LEU A 341 7.46 3.47 -15.79
N SER A 342 8.15 2.41 -16.22
CA SER A 342 7.87 1.05 -15.77
C SER A 342 8.36 0.76 -14.36
N SER A 343 7.70 -0.17 -13.67
CA SER A 343 8.23 -0.77 -12.45
C SER A 343 8.80 -2.15 -12.76
N VAL A 344 10.02 -2.40 -12.30
CA VAL A 344 10.74 -3.66 -12.59
C VAL A 344 11.04 -4.43 -11.32
N VAL A 345 10.87 -5.75 -11.37
CA VAL A 345 11.38 -6.63 -10.31
C VAL A 345 12.90 -6.72 -10.44
N VAL A 346 13.60 -6.48 -9.33
CA VAL A 346 15.05 -6.58 -9.23
C VAL A 346 15.46 -7.51 -8.09
N LEU A 347 16.38 -8.42 -8.39
CA LEU A 347 17.04 -9.25 -7.38
C LEU A 347 18.27 -8.51 -6.86
N PRO A 348 18.28 -8.08 -5.58
CA PRO A 348 19.39 -7.32 -5.03
C PRO A 348 20.62 -8.21 -4.79
N LEU A 349 21.77 -7.57 -4.57
CA LEU A 349 22.91 -8.27 -3.99
C LEU A 349 22.55 -8.72 -2.57
N LYS A 350 22.94 -9.94 -2.23
CA LYS A 350 22.74 -10.54 -0.91
C LYS A 350 23.84 -10.12 0.07
N ASN A 351 24.18 -8.83 0.10
CA ASN A 351 25.22 -8.25 0.97
C ASN A 351 24.68 -7.80 2.34
N ASN A 352 23.36 -7.60 2.45
CA ASN A 352 22.68 -7.27 3.69
C ASN A 352 22.05 -8.53 4.31
N ASN A 353 22.35 -8.80 5.59
CA ASN A 353 21.88 -9.98 6.30
C ASN A 353 20.35 -10.07 6.38
N ARG A 354 19.65 -8.94 6.49
CA ARG A 354 18.18 -8.92 6.54
C ARG A 354 17.57 -9.30 5.20
N VAL A 355 18.08 -8.75 4.09
CA VAL A 355 17.66 -9.13 2.74
C VAL A 355 17.89 -10.62 2.49
N LEU A 356 19.04 -11.13 2.95
CA LEU A 356 19.36 -12.55 2.90
C LEU A 356 18.35 -13.43 3.64
N LYS A 357 18.01 -13.07 4.88
CA LYS A 357 17.11 -13.86 5.74
C LYS A 357 15.66 -13.84 5.29
N GLN A 358 15.24 -12.76 4.64
CA GLN A 358 13.87 -12.57 4.16
C GLN A 358 13.68 -13.09 2.73
N ASP A 359 14.72 -13.66 2.10
CA ASP A 359 14.74 -13.96 0.66
C ASP A 359 14.23 -12.76 -0.16
N GLY A 360 14.72 -11.58 0.21
CA GLY A 360 14.21 -10.28 -0.23
C GLY A 360 14.53 -10.01 -1.70
N ALA A 361 13.52 -9.51 -2.40
CA ALA A 361 13.61 -8.88 -3.71
C ALA A 361 12.89 -7.54 -3.66
N PHE A 362 13.03 -6.73 -4.71
CA PHE A 362 12.38 -5.42 -4.76
C PHE A 362 11.65 -5.22 -6.07
N ILE A 363 10.56 -4.46 -6.04
CA ILE A 363 10.05 -3.77 -7.22
C ILE A 363 10.61 -2.35 -7.17
N LEU A 364 11.42 -1.98 -8.16
CA LEU A 364 11.92 -0.63 -8.32
C LEU A 364 10.94 0.16 -9.18
N CYS A 365 10.26 1.13 -8.58
CA CYS A 365 9.22 1.90 -9.25
C CYS A 365 9.78 3.06 -10.08
N GLY A 366 9.23 3.19 -11.29
CA GLY A 366 9.44 4.32 -12.18
C GLY A 366 8.80 5.63 -11.70
N LEU A 367 8.91 6.63 -12.57
CA LEU A 367 8.23 7.91 -12.43
C LEU A 367 6.75 7.76 -12.72
N SER A 368 5.94 8.49 -11.96
CA SER A 368 4.49 8.57 -12.16
C SER A 368 4.02 10.00 -11.93
N LYS A 369 2.79 10.36 -12.36
CA LYS A 369 2.17 11.60 -11.90
C LYS A 369 1.61 11.41 -10.50
N ASN A 370 0.85 10.33 -10.32
CA ASN A 370 0.34 9.86 -9.04
C ASN A 370 0.76 8.40 -8.83
N TYR A 371 0.77 7.95 -7.57
CA TYR A 371 1.07 6.54 -7.26
C TYR A 371 0.08 5.56 -7.91
N LYS A 372 -1.11 6.02 -8.30
CA LYS A 372 -2.13 5.25 -9.03
C LYS A 372 -1.73 4.91 -10.46
N ASP A 373 -0.80 5.67 -11.03
CA ASP A 373 -0.33 5.47 -12.41
C ASP A 373 0.81 4.43 -12.45
N LEU A 374 1.21 3.88 -11.30
CA LEU A 374 2.17 2.78 -11.24
C LEU A 374 1.51 1.47 -11.72
N ASP A 375 2.27 0.72 -12.52
CA ASP A 375 1.94 -0.58 -13.10
C ASP A 375 2.01 -1.76 -12.10
N LEU A 376 2.04 -1.50 -10.79
CA LEU A 376 2.21 -2.52 -9.75
C LEU A 376 1.09 -3.59 -9.75
N ASN A 377 -0.14 -3.18 -10.04
CA ASN A 377 -1.27 -4.11 -10.15
C ASN A 377 -1.23 -4.94 -11.45
N GLU A 378 -0.41 -4.57 -12.43
CA GLU A 378 -0.21 -5.35 -13.66
C GLU A 378 0.72 -6.55 -13.43
N LEU A 379 1.70 -6.41 -12.53
CA LEU A 379 2.62 -7.47 -12.11
C LEU A 379 1.96 -8.55 -11.25
N ARG A 380 0.76 -8.27 -10.69
CA ARG A 380 0.03 -9.21 -9.83
C ARG A 380 -0.42 -10.43 -10.62
N TYR A 381 -0.34 -11.60 -9.99
CA TYR A 381 -0.84 -12.85 -10.57
C TYR A 381 -2.32 -12.72 -10.93
N LYS A 382 -2.65 -13.17 -12.14
CA LYS A 382 -4.02 -13.27 -12.65
C LYS A 382 -4.26 -14.71 -13.08
N ASP A 383 -5.44 -15.23 -12.77
CA ASP A 383 -5.85 -16.57 -13.18
C ASP A 383 -6.17 -16.62 -14.68
N SER A 384 -6.66 -17.78 -15.15
CA SER A 384 -7.08 -17.98 -16.54
C SER A 384 -8.21 -17.03 -16.97
N ASN A 385 -9.03 -16.56 -16.03
CA ASN A 385 -10.09 -15.58 -16.28
C ASN A 385 -9.58 -14.13 -16.24
N LYS A 386 -8.26 -13.92 -16.13
CA LYS A 386 -7.60 -12.61 -15.99
C LYS A 386 -7.98 -11.84 -14.72
N LYS A 387 -8.51 -12.53 -13.71
CA LYS A 387 -8.84 -11.95 -12.41
C LYS A 387 -7.66 -12.05 -11.46
N ARG A 388 -7.39 -10.96 -10.74
CA ARG A 388 -6.36 -10.93 -9.71
C ARG A 388 -6.80 -11.82 -8.55
N GLN A 389 -5.90 -12.71 -8.12
CA GLN A 389 -6.13 -13.53 -6.94
C GLN A 389 -5.65 -12.78 -5.69
N VAL A 390 -6.54 -12.65 -4.71
CA VAL A 390 -6.28 -11.96 -3.44
C VAL A 390 -6.44 -12.96 -2.31
N PHE A 391 -5.38 -13.14 -1.51
CA PHE A 391 -5.37 -14.08 -0.40
C PHE A 391 -5.55 -13.34 0.92
N ILE A 392 -6.67 -13.57 1.59
CA ILE A 392 -7.06 -12.90 2.83
C ILE A 392 -6.86 -13.83 4.01
N ILE A 393 -6.23 -13.33 5.07
CA ILE A 393 -5.95 -14.07 6.29
C ILE A 393 -6.74 -13.45 7.45
N LYS A 394 -7.62 -14.24 8.04
CA LYS A 394 -8.46 -13.82 9.16
C LYS A 394 -7.84 -14.20 10.51
N GLU A 395 -7.48 -15.46 10.70
CA GLU A 395 -6.99 -15.98 11.97
C GLU A 395 -5.46 -15.93 12.04
N LYS A 396 -4.89 -14.71 12.11
CA LYS A 396 -3.43 -14.50 12.05
C LYS A 396 -2.63 -15.27 13.11
N LYS A 397 -3.18 -15.43 14.31
CA LYS A 397 -2.49 -16.09 15.42
C LYS A 397 -2.11 -17.54 15.12
N SER A 398 -3.01 -18.32 14.53
CA SER A 398 -2.73 -19.73 14.20
C SER A 398 -1.59 -19.86 13.19
N PHE A 399 -1.55 -18.96 12.20
CA PHE A 399 -0.45 -18.88 11.24
C PHE A 399 0.88 -18.51 11.91
N ILE A 400 0.90 -17.55 12.82
CA ILE A 400 2.13 -17.18 13.56
C ILE A 400 2.64 -18.35 14.39
N ASP A 401 1.77 -19.07 15.09
CA ASP A 401 2.14 -20.22 15.90
C ASP A 401 2.75 -21.34 15.03
N MET A 402 2.17 -21.60 13.85
CA MET A 402 2.72 -22.55 12.87
C MET A 402 4.06 -22.07 12.28
N LEU A 403 4.18 -20.80 11.88
CA LEU A 403 5.40 -20.22 11.33
C LEU A 403 6.56 -20.28 12.33
N ASN A 404 6.29 -20.06 13.61
CA ASN A 404 7.26 -20.24 14.69
C ASN A 404 7.82 -21.67 14.72
N ALA A 405 6.99 -22.70 14.47
CA ALA A 405 7.45 -24.09 14.38
C ALA A 405 8.36 -24.34 13.16
N PHE A 406 8.19 -23.58 12.08
CA PHE A 406 9.10 -23.56 10.92
C PHE A 406 10.33 -22.66 11.10
N SER A 407 10.55 -22.10 12.30
CA SER A 407 11.62 -21.12 12.58
C SER A 407 11.52 -19.83 11.74
N ILE A 408 10.31 -19.45 11.33
CA ILE A 408 10.03 -18.18 10.65
C ILE A 408 9.40 -17.23 11.67
N ASN A 409 10.21 -16.34 12.22
CA ASN A 409 9.81 -15.43 13.29
C ASN A 409 10.66 -14.16 13.28
N LYS A 410 10.34 -13.20 14.16
CA LYS A 410 11.04 -11.91 14.23
C LYS A 410 12.56 -12.07 14.32
N SER A 411 13.06 -12.93 15.21
CA SER A 411 14.51 -13.11 15.40
C SER A 411 15.25 -13.73 14.22
N THR A 412 14.57 -14.51 13.37
CA THR A 412 15.20 -15.12 12.20
C THR A 412 15.14 -14.22 10.98
N LEU A 413 14.09 -13.41 10.85
CA LEU A 413 13.88 -12.48 9.74
C LEU A 413 14.58 -11.12 9.94
N PHE A 414 14.80 -10.73 11.19
CA PHE A 414 15.49 -9.50 11.60
C PHE A 414 16.69 -9.88 12.46
N PRO A 415 17.87 -10.12 11.85
CA PRO A 415 19.07 -10.59 12.55
C PRO A 415 19.76 -9.51 13.38
N GLU A 416 19.25 -8.27 13.38
CA GLU A 416 19.73 -7.16 14.18
C GLU A 416 19.58 -7.47 15.68
N ILE A 417 20.60 -7.11 16.47
CA ILE A 417 20.67 -7.47 17.91
C ILE A 417 19.44 -6.96 18.66
N ASP A 418 18.98 -5.75 18.35
CA ASP A 418 17.85 -5.13 19.02
C ASP A 418 16.54 -5.91 18.75
N ASP A 419 16.33 -6.36 17.51
CA ASP A 419 15.16 -7.16 17.13
C ASP A 419 15.17 -8.56 17.74
N VAL A 420 16.35 -9.18 17.82
CA VAL A 420 16.54 -10.47 18.48
C VAL A 420 16.30 -10.34 19.99
N ALA A 421 16.81 -9.28 20.63
CA ALA A 421 16.60 -9.01 22.05
C ALA A 421 15.11 -8.77 22.37
N ASP A 422 14.42 -7.97 21.56
CA ASP A 422 12.98 -7.74 21.67
C ASP A 422 12.18 -9.03 21.56
N PHE A 423 12.55 -9.91 20.61
CA PHE A 423 11.89 -11.19 20.45
C PHE A 423 12.11 -12.11 21.65
N ILE A 424 13.33 -12.19 22.18
CA ILE A 424 13.64 -13.00 23.37
C ILE A 424 12.83 -12.49 24.58
N LYS A 425 12.79 -11.17 24.77
CA LYS A 425 11.99 -10.54 25.83
C LYS A 425 10.50 -10.88 25.71
N GLY A 426 9.95 -10.97 24.51
CA GLY A 426 8.55 -11.33 24.31
C GLY A 426 8.21 -12.79 24.66
N ARG A 427 9.20 -13.67 24.84
CA ARG A 427 8.99 -15.10 25.17
C ARG A 427 8.92 -15.39 26.66
N TYR A 428 9.41 -14.50 27.52
CA TYR A 428 9.47 -14.65 28.98
C TYR A 428 8.72 -13.52 29.65
#